data_AF-G8F673-F1
#
_entry.id   AF-G8F673-F1
#
_cell.length_a   1.000
_cell.length_b   1.000
_cell.length_c   1.000
_cell.angle_alpha   90.00
_cell.angle_beta   90.00
_cell.angle_gamma   90.00
#
_symmetry.space_group_name_H-M   'P 1'
#
loop_
_entity.id
_entity.type
_entity.pdbx_description
1 polymer ?
#
loop_
_entity_poly.entity_id
_entity_poly.type
_entity_poly.pdbx_seq_one_letter_code
_entity_poly.pdbx_strand_id
1 'polypeptide(L)'
;KSNSHLNEECGELLLQRGTTKVATGLVLNRDQAVHGYFDVRRESYYGKESLSFMIHTLKSTLKERFQFVEVPGNHCVHMSEPQHVASIISSFLQHKHMLTA
;
A
#
# COMPACT_ATOMS: atom_id res chain seq x y z
N LYS A 1 6.49 -1.92 19.56
CA LYS A 1 5.43 -2.73 20.21
C LYS A 1 5.28 -4.01 19.41
N SER A 2 5.47 -5.18 20.03
CA SER A 2 5.18 -6.48 19.39
C SER A 2 3.66 -6.64 19.30
N ASN A 3 3.14 -7.23 18.23
CA ASN A 3 1.72 -7.49 18.10
C ASN A 3 1.35 -8.68 19.00
N SER A 4 0.55 -8.42 20.04
CA SER A 4 0.13 -9.42 21.04
C SER A 4 -0.70 -10.57 20.46
N HIS A 5 -1.20 -10.42 19.23
CA HIS A 5 -1.94 -11.46 18.52
C HIS A 5 -1.05 -12.35 17.65
N LEU A 6 0.24 -12.02 17.47
CA LEU A 6 1.18 -12.88 16.76
C LEU A 6 1.68 -13.97 17.71
N ASN A 7 1.09 -15.15 17.57
CA ASN A 7 1.56 -16.37 18.23
C ASN A 7 2.45 -17.19 17.28
N GLU A 8 3.04 -18.27 17.80
CA GLU A 8 3.93 -19.16 17.06
C GLU A 8 3.25 -19.76 15.81
N GLU A 9 1.99 -20.17 15.94
CA GLU A 9 1.19 -20.72 14.84
C GLU A 9 0.98 -19.70 13.71
N CYS A 10 0.70 -18.44 14.05
CA CYS A 10 0.64 -17.35 13.08
C CYS A 10 1.99 -17.16 12.38
N GLY A 11 3.10 -17.27 13.12
CA GLY A 11 4.45 -17.21 12.57
C GLY A 11 4.71 -18.33 11.56
N GLU A 12 4.33 -19.56 11.88
CA GLU A 12 4.48 -20.71 11.00
C GLU A 12 3.64 -20.58 9.73
N LEU A 13 2.37 -20.18 9.85
CA LEU A 13 1.49 -19.97 8.70
C LEU A 13 2.01 -18.88 7.76
N LEU A 14 2.59 -17.80 8.31
CA LEU A 14 3.22 -16.75 7.51
C LEU A 14 4.45 -17.28 6.76
N LEU A 15 5.26 -18.13 7.39
CA LEU A 15 6.40 -18.77 6.74
C LEU A 15 5.95 -19.74 5.64
N GLN A 16 4.96 -20.60 5.91
CA GLN A 16 4.43 -21.55 4.92
C GLN A 16 3.84 -20.83 3.69
N ARG A 17 3.13 -19.72 3.89
CA ARG A 17 2.56 -18.92 2.78
C ARG A 17 3.63 -18.09 2.06
N GLY A 18 4.61 -17.61 2.81
CA GLY A 18 5.66 -16.71 2.35
C GLY A 18 6.89 -17.41 1.78
N THR A 19 6.98 -18.75 1.84
CA THR A 19 8.14 -19.52 1.36
C THR A 19 7.73 -20.72 0.51
N THR A 20 8.62 -21.13 -0.38
CA THR A 20 8.58 -22.42 -1.09
C THR A 20 9.78 -23.23 -0.66
N LYS A 21 9.55 -24.51 -0.36
CA LYS A 21 10.63 -25.44 -0.02
C LYS A 21 11.33 -25.92 -1.29
N VAL A 22 12.65 -25.77 -1.34
CA VAL A 22 13.52 -26.25 -2.42
C VAL A 22 14.52 -27.25 -1.87
N ALA A 23 15.20 -28.01 -2.74
CA ALA A 23 16.14 -29.04 -2.34
C ALA A 23 17.26 -28.54 -1.40
N THR A 24 17.60 -27.26 -1.47
CA THR A 24 18.66 -26.60 -0.69
C THR A 24 18.14 -25.79 0.51
N GLY A 25 16.83 -25.73 0.76
CA GLY A 25 16.26 -24.98 1.88
C GLY A 25 14.89 -24.37 1.61
N LEU A 26 14.65 -23.17 2.14
CA LEU A 26 13.43 -22.39 1.90
C LEU A 26 13.76 -21.16 1.05
N VAL A 27 12.96 -20.91 0.02
CA VAL A 27 13.01 -19.68 -0.80
C VAL A 27 11.81 -18.82 -0.42
N LEU A 28 12.01 -17.54 -0.12
CA LEU A 28 10.91 -16.62 0.13
C LEU A 28 10.17 -16.32 -1.18
N ASN A 29 8.86 -16.55 -1.21
CA ASN A 29 7.97 -16.31 -2.36
C ASN A 29 7.80 -14.82 -2.70
N ARG A 30 8.34 -13.93 -1.85
CA ARG A 30 8.12 -12.49 -1.94
C ARG A 30 9.32 -11.81 -2.58
N ASP A 31 9.45 -11.95 -3.90
CA ASP A 31 10.39 -11.12 -4.68
C ASP A 31 9.84 -10.63 -6.02
N GLN A 32 8.55 -10.26 -6.05
CA GLN A 32 8.07 -9.26 -7.02
C GLN A 32 8.47 -7.83 -6.65
N ALA A 33 9.07 -7.63 -5.47
CA ALA A 33 9.59 -6.32 -5.08
C ALA A 33 10.84 -5.95 -5.90
N VAL A 34 11.71 -6.92 -6.20
CA VAL A 34 12.96 -6.74 -6.97
C VAL A 34 12.73 -6.22 -8.40
N HIS A 35 11.61 -6.58 -9.05
CA HIS A 35 11.32 -6.10 -10.41
C HIS A 35 10.39 -4.87 -10.46
N GLY A 36 9.71 -4.54 -9.36
CA GLY A 36 8.62 -3.57 -9.40
C GLY A 36 8.82 -2.29 -8.59
N TYR A 37 9.53 -2.35 -7.45
CA TYR A 37 9.50 -1.23 -6.50
C TYR A 37 10.51 -1.36 -5.36
N PHE A 38 11.74 -1.86 -5.59
CA PHE A 38 12.76 -1.94 -4.54
C PHE A 38 13.82 -0.84 -4.58
N ASP A 39 13.89 -0.03 -5.64
CA ASP A 39 14.85 1.09 -5.70
C ASP A 39 14.32 2.40 -5.10
N VAL A 40 13.07 2.43 -4.63
CA VAL A 40 12.69 3.44 -3.63
C VAL A 40 13.19 2.94 -2.29
N ARG A 41 14.51 3.07 -2.13
CA ARG A 41 15.24 3.06 -0.86
C ARG A 41 14.31 3.61 0.20
N ARG A 42 14.06 2.81 1.24
CA ARG A 42 13.30 3.18 2.44
C ARG A 42 14.07 4.21 3.28
N GLU A 43 14.67 5.18 2.61
CA GLU A 43 15.37 6.30 3.19
C GLU A 43 14.33 7.35 3.52
N SER A 44 14.10 7.48 4.81
CA SER A 44 13.21 8.42 5.45
C SER A 44 13.47 9.87 4.99
N TYR A 45 12.81 10.34 3.93
CA TYR A 45 12.60 11.77 3.70
C TYR A 45 11.25 11.98 3.02
N TYR A 46 10.28 12.51 3.76
CA TYR A 46 9.08 13.17 3.22
C TYR A 46 9.47 14.46 2.48
N GLY A 47 10.39 14.37 1.52
CA GLY A 47 10.73 15.47 0.63
C GLY A 47 9.58 15.69 -0.35
N LYS A 48 9.19 16.95 -0.56
CA LYS A 48 8.15 17.33 -1.53
C LYS A 48 8.44 16.77 -2.94
N GLU A 49 9.71 16.59 -3.28
CA GLU A 49 10.18 16.03 -4.55
C GLU A 49 9.87 14.52 -4.68
N SER A 50 10.10 13.72 -3.64
CA SER A 50 9.80 12.29 -3.64
C SER A 50 8.29 12.03 -3.75
N LEU A 51 7.49 12.81 -3.01
CA LEU A 51 6.04 12.74 -3.07
C LEU A 51 5.50 13.18 -4.44
N SER A 52 6.09 14.22 -5.04
CA SER A 52 5.77 14.65 -6.40
C SER A 52 6.05 13.56 -7.43
N PHE A 53 7.22 12.93 -7.35
CA PHE A 53 7.58 11.82 -8.24
C PHE A 53 6.62 10.63 -8.11
N MET A 54 6.28 10.23 -6.87
CA MET A 54 5.31 9.16 -6.62
C MET A 54 3.93 9.50 -7.20
N ILE A 55 3.42 10.71 -6.94
CA ILE A 55 2.13 11.16 -7.50
C ILE A 55 2.17 11.16 -9.02
N HIS A 56 3.23 11.68 -9.63
CA HIS A 56 3.37 11.76 -11.08
C HIS A 56 3.39 10.37 -11.72
N THR A 57 4.14 9.45 -11.12
CA THR A 57 4.19 8.05 -11.56
C THR A 57 2.82 7.39 -11.46
N LEU A 58 2.16 7.51 -10.31
CA LEU A 58 0.82 6.94 -10.11
C LEU A 58 -0.21 7.53 -11.07
N LYS A 59 -0.17 8.86 -11.31
CA LYS A 59 -1.01 9.52 -12.32
C LYS A 59 -0.75 8.97 -13.72
N SER A 60 0.52 8.79 -14.10
CA SER A 60 0.89 8.28 -15.43
C SER A 60 0.42 6.83 -15.64
N THR A 61 0.59 5.98 -14.62
CA THR A 61 0.20 4.56 -14.69
C THR A 61 -1.32 4.35 -14.61
N LEU A 62 -2.01 5.06 -13.72
CA LEU A 62 -3.42 4.85 -13.40
C LEU A 62 -4.38 5.78 -14.19
N LYS A 63 -3.82 6.77 -14.89
CA LYS A 63 -4.52 7.72 -15.76
C LYS A 63 -5.68 8.40 -15.04
N GLU A 64 -6.89 8.32 -15.60
CA GLU A 64 -8.10 8.98 -15.13
C GLU A 64 -8.65 8.37 -13.82
N ARG A 65 -8.15 7.22 -13.38
CA ARG A 65 -8.61 6.55 -12.15
C ARG A 65 -7.63 6.75 -11.00
N PHE A 66 -7.19 8.00 -10.82
CA PHE A 66 -6.30 8.37 -9.73
C PHE A 66 -6.66 9.73 -9.17
N GLN A 67 -6.78 9.79 -7.84
CA GLN A 67 -6.97 11.04 -7.10
C GLN A 67 -6.02 11.03 -5.90
N PHE A 68 -5.31 12.14 -5.70
CA PHE A 68 -4.50 12.37 -4.51
C PHE A 68 -5.18 13.43 -3.64
N VAL A 69 -5.39 13.12 -2.36
CA VAL A 69 -6.01 14.01 -1.37
C VAL A 69 -5.20 13.96 -0.09
N GLU A 70 -4.81 15.12 0.44
CA GLU A 70 -4.22 15.21 1.78
C GLU A 70 -5.34 15.19 2.82
N VAL A 71 -5.26 14.24 3.76
CA VAL A 71 -6.23 14.10 4.84
C VAL A 71 -5.58 14.53 6.16
N PRO A 72 -6.16 15.49 6.90
CA PRO A 72 -5.65 15.87 8.21
C PRO A 72 -5.62 14.68 9.16
N GLY A 73 -4.55 14.55 9.94
CA GLY A 73 -4.38 13.48 10.92
C GLY A 73 -3.10 12.70 10.70
N ASN A 74 -2.95 11.61 11.46
CA ASN A 74 -1.84 10.68 11.30
C ASN A 74 -2.24 9.54 10.34
N HIS A 75 -1.29 8.64 10.07
CA HIS A 75 -1.53 7.50 9.18
C HIS A 75 -2.74 6.64 9.57
N CYS A 76 -3.09 6.57 10.86
CA CYS A 76 -4.20 5.79 11.40
C CYS A 76 -5.55 6.54 11.40
N VAL A 77 -5.65 7.73 10.79
CA VAL A 77 -6.91 8.50 10.72
C VAL A 77 -8.05 7.69 10.09
N HIS A 78 -7.75 6.79 9.17
CA HIS A 78 -8.73 5.88 8.56
C HIS A 78 -9.38 4.89 9.55
N MET A 79 -8.75 4.65 10.71
CA MET A 79 -9.30 3.83 11.79
C MET A 79 -9.97 4.67 12.88
N SER A 80 -9.33 5.77 13.27
CA SER A 80 -9.82 6.62 14.37
C SER A 80 -10.99 7.51 13.95
N GLU A 81 -10.96 8.01 12.73
CA GLU A 81 -11.94 8.96 12.18
C GLU A 81 -12.35 8.56 10.76
N PRO A 82 -12.93 7.35 10.59
CA PRO A 82 -13.21 6.78 9.28
C PRO A 82 -14.12 7.69 8.42
N GLN A 83 -14.98 8.50 9.05
CA GLN A 83 -15.82 9.48 8.37
C GLN A 83 -15.03 10.47 7.49
N HIS A 84 -13.81 10.85 7.88
CA HIS A 84 -12.98 11.78 7.10
C HIS A 84 -12.53 11.17 5.77
N VAL A 85 -12.32 9.86 5.73
CA VAL A 85 -11.85 9.15 4.54
C VAL A 85 -13.03 8.57 3.74
N ALA A 86 -14.10 8.15 4.41
CA ALA A 86 -15.26 7.51 3.79
C ALA A 86 -15.95 8.39 2.74
N SER A 87 -16.08 9.70 3.01
CA SER A 87 -16.68 10.65 2.05
C SER A 87 -15.84 10.77 0.77
N ILE A 88 -14.51 10.85 0.91
CA ILE A 88 -13.56 10.94 -0.20
C ILE A 88 -13.65 9.69 -1.08
N ILE A 89 -13.62 8.51 -0.46
CA ILE A 89 -13.75 7.23 -1.17
C ILE A 89 -15.10 7.14 -1.88
N SER A 90 -16.19 7.52 -1.21
CA SER A 90 -17.54 7.46 -1.79
C SER A 90 -17.65 8.33 -3.04
N SER A 91 -17.17 9.57 -2.96
CA SER A 91 -17.15 10.52 -4.09
C SER A 91 -16.29 10.02 -5.25
N PHE A 92 -15.12 9.46 -4.96
CA PHE A 92 -14.23 8.88 -5.98
C PHE A 92 -14.89 7.71 -6.71
N LEU A 93 -15.58 6.83 -5.98
CA LEU A 93 -16.28 5.68 -6.56
C LEU A 93 -17.51 6.12 -7.38
N GLN A 94 -18.23 7.16 -6.94
CA GLN A 94 -19.41 7.69 -7.63
C GLN A 94 -19.08 8.41 -8.94
N HIS A 95 -17.92 9.09 -9.02
CA HIS A 95 -17.46 9.73 -10.25
C HIS A 95 -17.34 8.77 -11.46
N LYS A 96 -17.19 7.47 -11.21
CA LYS A 96 -17.16 6.43 -12.25
C LYS A 96 -18.47 6.34 -13.05
N HIS A 97 -19.61 6.77 -12.50
CA HIS A 97 -20.92 6.62 -13.14
C HIS A 97 -21.32 7.81 -14.04
N MET A 98 -20.52 8.89 -14.08
CA MET A 98 -20.84 10.09 -14.89
C MET A 98 -20.08 10.17 -16.22
N LEU A 99 -19.10 9.28 -16.46
CA LEU A 99 -18.38 9.18 -17.74
C LEU A 99 -19.08 8.25 -18.75
N THR A 100 -20.30 7.81 -18.44
CA THR A 100 -21.18 7.09 -19.36
C THR A 100 -22.55 7.76 -19.36
N ALA A 101 -22.69 8.81 -20.17
CA ALA A 101 -23.95 9.34 -20.68
C ALA A 101 -23.71 9.95 -22.06
#